data_AF-A0A518CU09-F1
#
_entry.id   AF-A0A518CU09-F1
#
_cell.length_a   1.000
_cell.length_b   1.000
_cell.length_c   1.000
_cell.angle_alpha   90.00
_cell.angle_beta   90.00
_cell.angle_gamma   90.00
#
_symmetry.space_group_name_H-M   'P 1'
#
loop_
_entity.id
_entity.type
_entity.pdbx_description
1 polymer ?
#
loop_
_entity_poly.entity_id
_entity_poly.type
_entity_poly.pdbx_seq_one_letter_code
_entity_poly.pdbx_strand_id
1 'polypeptide(L)'
;MSHSHMPMIHLVKQAELYKAKRQQRDSRPAWLIELIDSLTDLFEPMSDVGRVGFDCQFDEGEWKVSLFLGQTEFVGGLHDGLSRPTNYQFNILPLLDLISDVEKLDYIACPDENLQTALEVESHITIRGQHQGNPLQLHILSTAPHQAGPGIRQFPNGAVDAI
;
A
#
# COMPACT_ATOMS: atom_id res chain seq x y z
N MET A 1 -29.71 -33.74 9.81
CA MET A 1 -28.32 -33.31 9.56
C MET A 1 -28.36 -32.04 8.74
N SER A 2 -28.25 -30.88 9.38
CA SER A 2 -28.30 -29.57 8.74
C SER A 2 -27.72 -28.62 9.75
N HIS A 3 -26.53 -28.06 9.52
CA HIS A 3 -26.04 -26.78 10.06
C HIS A 3 -24.61 -26.56 9.55
N SER A 4 -24.44 -26.11 8.30
CA SER A 4 -23.13 -25.66 7.79
C SER A 4 -23.22 -24.56 6.71
N HIS A 5 -24.27 -23.73 6.74
CA HIS A 5 -24.42 -22.61 5.81
C HIS A 5 -24.44 -21.23 6.49
N MET A 6 -24.53 -21.18 7.81
CA MET A 6 -24.63 -19.93 8.58
C MET A 6 -23.29 -19.17 8.78
N PRO A 7 -22.11 -19.83 8.86
CA PRO A 7 -20.84 -19.10 8.98
C PRO A 7 -20.43 -18.38 7.70
N MET A 8 -20.64 -19.01 6.53
CA MET A 8 -20.21 -18.47 5.24
C MET A 8 -21.03 -17.24 4.83
N ILE A 9 -22.34 -17.24 5.10
CA ILE A 9 -23.22 -16.08 4.85
C ILE A 9 -22.78 -14.88 5.71
N HIS A 10 -22.35 -15.12 6.96
CA HIS A 10 -21.90 -14.04 7.84
C HIS A 10 -20.56 -13.43 7.39
N LEU A 11 -19.64 -14.24 6.86
CA LEU A 11 -18.36 -13.79 6.31
C LEU A 11 -18.54 -13.00 5.00
N VAL A 12 -19.38 -13.49 4.10
CA VAL A 12 -19.72 -12.77 2.86
C VAL A 12 -20.40 -11.45 3.17
N LYS A 13 -21.35 -11.45 4.12
CA LYS A 13 -22.04 -10.23 4.55
C LYS A 13 -21.10 -9.24 5.24
N GLN A 14 -20.12 -9.71 6.01
CA GLN A 14 -19.06 -8.85 6.56
C GLN A 14 -18.18 -8.27 5.45
N ALA A 15 -17.71 -9.08 4.49
CA ALA A 15 -16.92 -8.60 3.36
C ALA A 15 -17.68 -7.59 2.48
N GLU A 16 -18.98 -7.81 2.26
CA GLU A 16 -19.87 -6.87 1.57
C GLU A 16 -20.09 -5.58 2.37
N LEU A 17 -20.19 -5.66 3.70
CA LEU A 17 -20.26 -4.48 4.57
C LEU A 17 -18.94 -3.68 4.58
N TYR A 18 -17.79 -4.35 4.53
CA TYR A 18 -16.48 -3.70 4.38
C TYR A 18 -16.33 -3.06 3.00
N LYS A 19 -16.82 -3.72 1.93
CA LYS A 19 -16.81 -3.18 0.56
C LYS A 19 -17.79 -2.03 0.37
N ALA A 20 -18.98 -2.11 0.97
CA ALA A 20 -19.99 -1.05 0.97
C ALA A 20 -19.52 0.17 1.78
N LYS A 21 -18.82 -0.03 2.92
CA LYS A 21 -18.14 1.04 3.65
C LYS A 21 -17.05 1.73 2.83
N ARG A 22 -16.25 0.97 2.06
CA ARG A 22 -15.25 1.54 1.13
C ARG A 22 -15.87 2.35 -0.01
N GLN A 23 -17.07 2.01 -0.46
CA GLN A 23 -17.78 2.74 -1.54
C GLN A 23 -18.63 3.91 -1.03
N GLN A 24 -18.97 3.95 0.26
CA GLN A 24 -19.80 4.99 0.87
C GLN A 24 -18.94 6.18 1.32
N ARG A 25 -18.61 7.05 0.34
CA ARG A 25 -17.78 8.26 0.47
C ARG A 25 -16.34 7.98 0.88
N ASP A 26 -15.44 8.15 -0.06
CA ASP A 26 -14.05 8.47 0.23
C ASP A 26 -14.02 9.66 1.22
N SER A 27 -13.85 9.35 2.51
CA SER A 27 -13.91 10.31 3.61
C SER A 27 -12.56 10.96 3.88
N ARG A 28 -11.60 10.76 2.98
CA ARG A 28 -10.27 11.35 3.07
C ARG A 28 -10.37 12.85 2.79
N PRO A 29 -9.73 13.69 3.59
CA PRO A 29 -9.68 15.13 3.33
C PRO A 29 -8.86 15.41 2.06
N ALA A 30 -9.18 16.50 1.35
CA ALA A 30 -8.53 16.85 0.09
C ALA A 30 -7.00 16.97 0.23
N TRP A 31 -6.51 17.57 1.32
CA TRP A 31 -5.08 17.70 1.59
C TRP A 31 -4.35 16.35 1.61
N LEU A 32 -5.02 15.28 2.05
CA LEU A 32 -4.41 13.95 2.12
C LEU A 32 -4.25 13.34 0.74
N ILE A 33 -5.22 13.57 -0.15
CA ILE A 33 -5.16 13.12 -1.54
C ILE A 33 -4.04 13.85 -2.28
N GLU A 34 -3.96 15.18 -2.13
CA GLU A 34 -2.90 16.01 -2.71
C GLU A 34 -1.49 15.60 -2.22
N LEU A 35 -1.37 15.28 -0.93
CA LEU A 35 -0.13 14.75 -0.36
C LEU A 35 0.22 13.40 -1.00
N ILE A 36 -0.73 12.47 -1.09
CA ILE A 36 -0.49 11.14 -1.68
C ILE A 36 -0.04 11.25 -3.12
N ASP A 37 -0.71 12.09 -3.92
CA ASP A 37 -0.31 12.33 -5.32
C ASP A 37 1.15 12.81 -5.39
N SER A 38 1.51 13.80 -4.56
CA SER A 38 2.89 14.31 -4.48
C SER A 38 3.90 13.24 -4.04
N LEU A 39 3.52 12.33 -3.15
CA LEU A 39 4.35 11.22 -2.69
C LEU A 39 4.53 10.14 -3.76
N THR A 40 3.52 9.93 -4.61
CA THR A 40 3.60 8.92 -5.67
C THR A 40 4.68 9.26 -6.70
N ASP A 41 4.91 10.55 -6.95
CA ASP A 41 5.96 11.05 -7.85
C ASP A 41 7.39 10.78 -7.32
N LEU A 42 7.54 10.38 -6.06
CA LEU A 42 8.85 10.08 -5.45
C LEU A 42 9.28 8.62 -5.65
N PHE A 43 8.40 7.77 -6.19
CA PHE A 43 8.72 6.38 -6.55
C PHE A 43 9.29 6.32 -7.96
N GLU A 44 10.46 5.70 -8.08
CA GLU A 44 11.12 5.43 -9.36
C GLU A 44 11.23 3.91 -9.56
N PRO A 45 10.32 3.28 -10.31
CA PRO A 45 10.42 1.86 -10.66
C PRO A 45 11.70 1.60 -11.46
N MET A 46 12.47 0.56 -11.09
CA MET A 46 13.72 0.22 -11.78
C MET A 46 13.49 -0.50 -13.12
N SER A 47 12.26 -0.94 -13.40
CA SER A 47 11.90 -1.64 -14.62
C SER A 47 10.53 -1.19 -15.10
N ASP A 48 10.51 0.03 -15.67
CA ASP A 48 9.52 0.76 -16.51
C ASP A 48 8.02 0.69 -16.21
N VAL A 49 7.55 -0.16 -15.31
CA VAL A 49 6.12 -0.28 -15.01
C VAL A 49 5.96 -0.63 -13.54
N GLY A 50 5.50 0.35 -12.77
CA GLY A 50 5.13 0.21 -11.38
C GLY A 50 3.97 1.14 -11.09
N ARG A 51 2.95 0.66 -10.38
CA ARG A 51 1.85 1.50 -9.91
C ARG A 51 1.96 1.65 -8.41
N VAL A 52 2.03 2.89 -7.93
CA VAL A 52 2.02 3.16 -6.50
C VAL A 52 0.62 2.85 -5.96
N GLY A 53 0.58 1.97 -4.98
CA GLY A 53 -0.58 1.68 -4.16
C GLY A 53 -0.46 2.38 -2.81
N PHE A 54 -1.61 2.62 -2.17
CA PHE A 54 -1.63 3.23 -0.84
C PHE A 54 -2.82 2.74 -0.01
N ASP A 55 -2.64 2.74 1.32
CA ASP A 55 -3.68 2.52 2.31
C ASP A 55 -3.71 3.69 3.30
N CYS A 56 -4.90 4.15 3.66
CA CYS A 56 -5.09 5.28 4.58
C CYS A 56 -6.00 4.86 5.73
N GLN A 57 -5.55 5.12 6.95
CA GLN A 57 -6.31 4.86 8.17
C GLN A 57 -6.24 6.08 9.06
N PHE A 58 -7.39 6.52 9.58
CA PHE A 58 -7.43 7.57 10.60
C PHE A 58 -7.61 6.90 11.95
N ASP A 59 -6.63 7.09 12.83
CA ASP A 59 -6.56 6.42 14.13
C ASP A 59 -5.93 7.34 15.17
N GLU A 60 -6.42 7.32 16.41
CA GLU A 60 -5.93 8.15 17.53
C GLU A 60 -5.73 9.66 17.22
N GLY A 61 -6.47 10.20 16.25
CA GLY A 61 -6.38 11.60 15.86
C GLY A 61 -5.30 11.92 14.81
N GLU A 62 -4.60 10.92 14.29
CA GLU A 62 -3.58 11.04 13.24
C GLU A 62 -3.94 10.21 11.99
N TRP A 63 -3.48 10.66 10.82
CA TRP A 63 -3.58 9.89 9.59
C TRP A 63 -2.36 8.98 9.44
N LYS A 64 -2.60 7.67 9.35
CA LYS A 64 -1.59 6.66 9.01
C LYS A 64 -1.73 6.36 7.51
N VAL A 65 -0.65 6.56 6.76
CA VAL A 65 -0.63 6.35 5.31
C VAL A 65 0.51 5.41 4.97
N SER A 66 0.19 4.29 4.33
CA SER A 66 1.19 3.35 3.83
C SER A 66 1.22 3.43 2.32
N LEU A 67 2.40 3.67 1.73
CA LEU A 67 2.64 3.67 0.30
C LEU A 67 3.56 2.51 -0.08
N PHE A 68 3.32 1.93 -1.24
CA PHE A 68 4.07 0.78 -1.75
C PHE A 68 3.98 0.70 -3.27
N LEU A 69 4.93 0.04 -3.92
CA LEU A 69 4.81 -0.26 -5.34
C LEU A 69 4.07 -1.58 -5.52
N GLY A 70 3.03 -1.56 -6.35
CA GLY A 70 2.20 -2.72 -6.66
C GLY A 70 3.01 -3.86 -7.28
N GLN A 71 2.57 -5.10 -7.00
CA GLN A 71 3.16 -6.28 -7.60
C GLN A 71 2.74 -6.42 -9.07
N THR A 72 3.59 -7.06 -9.87
CA THR A 72 3.31 -7.42 -11.25
C THR A 72 2.87 -8.88 -11.32
N GLU A 73 1.65 -9.12 -11.78
CA GLU A 73 1.11 -10.45 -12.09
C GLU A 73 1.51 -10.84 -13.52
N PHE A 74 2.06 -12.02 -13.70
CA PHE A 74 2.32 -12.58 -15.04
C PHE A 74 1.08 -13.33 -15.54
N VAL A 75 0.60 -12.99 -16.73
CA VAL A 75 -0.61 -13.59 -17.32
C VAL A 75 -0.25 -14.34 -18.60
N GLY A 76 -0.32 -15.67 -18.53
CA GLY A 76 0.06 -16.60 -19.59
C GLY A 76 1.55 -17.00 -19.58
N GLY A 77 1.87 -18.07 -20.31
CA GLY A 77 3.22 -18.61 -20.37
C GLY A 77 3.63 -19.41 -19.14
N LEU A 78 4.94 -19.60 -18.93
CA LEU A 78 5.48 -20.46 -17.86
C LEU A 78 5.23 -19.91 -16.44
N HIS A 79 5.01 -18.60 -16.32
CA HIS A 79 4.90 -17.90 -15.04
C HIS A 79 3.47 -17.43 -14.74
N ASP A 80 2.47 -17.94 -15.46
CA ASP A 80 1.08 -17.54 -15.30
C ASP A 80 0.59 -17.65 -13.85
N GLY A 81 -0.03 -16.57 -13.37
CA GLY A 81 -0.54 -16.42 -12.00
C GLY A 81 0.52 -16.09 -10.93
N LEU A 82 1.81 -16.05 -11.28
CA LEU A 82 2.83 -15.59 -10.34
C LEU A 82 2.78 -14.06 -10.23
N SER A 83 2.86 -13.56 -8.99
CA SER A 83 3.03 -12.13 -8.71
C SER A 83 4.44 -11.89 -8.18
N ARG A 84 5.11 -10.86 -8.69
CA ARG A 84 6.44 -10.45 -8.23
C ARG A 84 6.45 -9.01 -7.75
N PRO A 85 7.17 -8.70 -6.65
CA PRO A 85 7.44 -7.32 -6.27
C PRO A 85 8.15 -6.57 -7.39
N THR A 86 7.84 -5.29 -7.53
CA THR A 86 8.51 -4.40 -8.46
C THR A 86 9.66 -3.71 -7.75
N ASN A 87 10.88 -3.81 -8.28
CA ASN A 87 12.05 -3.12 -7.72
C ASN A 87 11.90 -1.61 -7.94
N TYR A 88 12.22 -0.80 -6.94
CA TYR A 88 12.10 0.65 -7.03
C TYR A 88 13.14 1.36 -6.16
N GLN A 89 13.39 2.62 -6.52
CA GLN A 89 14.07 3.59 -5.69
C GLN A 89 13.03 4.59 -5.16
N PHE A 90 13.20 5.04 -3.92
CA PHE A 90 12.40 6.12 -3.34
C PHE A 90 13.32 7.25 -2.89
N ASN A 91 13.08 8.46 -3.38
CA ASN A 91 13.86 9.63 -2.97
C ASN A 91 13.30 10.22 -1.67
N ILE A 92 14.02 10.03 -0.56
CA ILE A 92 13.60 10.49 0.77
C ILE A 92 13.80 12.00 0.93
N LEU A 93 14.73 12.64 0.22
CA LEU A 93 15.05 14.03 0.50
C LEU A 93 13.86 14.99 0.22
N PRO A 94 13.17 14.91 -0.94
CA PRO A 94 11.99 15.72 -1.21
C PRO A 94 10.80 15.44 -0.27
N LEU A 95 10.74 14.25 0.35
CA LEU A 95 9.72 13.91 1.34
C LEU A 95 9.74 14.88 2.52
N LEU A 96 10.94 15.33 2.91
CA LEU A 96 11.12 16.22 4.05
C LEU A 96 10.61 17.63 3.79
N ASP A 97 10.43 18.02 2.52
CA ASP A 97 9.80 19.29 2.15
C ASP A 97 8.27 19.22 2.22
N LEU A 98 7.69 18.01 2.12
CA LEU A 98 6.25 17.77 2.19
C LEU A 98 5.74 17.64 3.64
N ILE A 99 6.62 17.35 4.59
CA ILE A 99 6.25 17.07 5.99
C ILE A 99 6.92 18.10 6.90
N SER A 100 6.10 18.91 7.58
CA SER A 100 6.54 19.83 8.61
C SER A 100 6.66 19.14 9.97
N ASP A 101 7.45 19.72 10.88
CA ASP A 101 7.57 19.27 12.27
C ASP A 101 7.88 17.76 12.39
N VAL A 102 8.86 17.28 11.64
CA VAL A 102 9.28 15.87 11.66
C VAL A 102 9.77 15.49 13.06
N GLU A 103 9.01 14.65 13.74
CA GLU A 103 9.32 14.11 15.07
C GLU A 103 10.23 12.88 14.98
N LYS A 104 10.06 12.10 13.90
CA LYS A 104 10.71 10.80 13.74
C LYS A 104 10.90 10.45 12.28
N LEU A 105 12.06 9.88 11.95
CA LEU A 105 12.36 9.26 10.66
C LEU A 105 13.20 8.01 10.92
N ASP A 106 12.62 6.83 10.75
CA ASP A 106 13.29 5.55 10.95
C ASP A 106 13.33 4.74 9.66
N TYR A 107 14.44 4.03 9.46
CA TYR A 107 14.48 2.86 8.59
C TYR A 107 14.39 1.60 9.46
N ILE A 108 13.44 0.73 9.15
CA ILE A 108 13.21 -0.52 9.86
C ILE A 108 13.49 -1.67 8.89
N ALA A 109 14.34 -2.59 9.33
CA ALA A 109 14.64 -3.83 8.63
C ALA A 109 14.38 -5.02 9.55
N CYS A 110 13.63 -5.99 9.05
CA CYS A 110 13.19 -7.19 9.73
C CYS A 110 13.60 -8.42 8.90
N PRO A 111 14.90 -8.79 8.90
CA PRO A 111 15.39 -9.92 8.12
C PRO A 111 15.02 -11.29 8.73
N ASP A 112 14.48 -11.32 9.96
CA ASP A 112 13.95 -12.54 10.56
C ASP A 112 12.54 -12.82 10.06
N GLU A 113 12.40 -13.81 9.17
CA GLU A 113 11.14 -14.25 8.58
C GLU A 113 10.11 -14.71 9.63
N ASN A 114 10.55 -15.05 10.85
CA ASN A 114 9.65 -15.49 11.92
C ASN A 114 9.11 -14.33 12.76
N LEU A 115 9.66 -13.12 12.60
CA LEU A 115 9.21 -11.96 13.35
C LEU A 115 7.95 -11.38 12.70
N GLN A 116 6.81 -11.59 13.34
CA GLN A 116 5.55 -11.01 12.89
C GLN A 116 5.50 -9.52 13.23
N THR A 117 5.52 -8.67 12.20
CA THR A 117 5.40 -7.21 12.33
C THR A 117 4.00 -6.74 11.93
N ALA A 118 3.58 -5.58 12.42
CA ALA A 118 2.24 -5.04 12.11
C ALA A 118 2.01 -4.76 10.61
N LEU A 119 3.08 -4.46 9.86
CA LEU A 119 3.02 -4.14 8.43
C LEU A 119 3.32 -5.36 7.55
N GLU A 120 3.78 -6.48 8.12
CA GLU A 120 4.10 -7.72 7.40
C GLU A 120 5.06 -7.53 6.21
N VAL A 121 6.01 -6.60 6.33
CA VAL A 121 7.06 -6.35 5.32
C VAL A 121 8.45 -6.46 5.92
N GLU A 122 9.40 -6.90 5.09
CA GLU A 122 10.81 -7.09 5.49
C GLU A 122 11.52 -5.77 5.79
N SER A 123 11.10 -4.68 5.15
CA SER A 123 11.67 -3.37 5.44
C SER A 123 10.72 -2.24 5.08
N HIS A 124 10.83 -1.13 5.80
CA HIS A 124 10.07 0.07 5.51
C HIS A 124 10.72 1.30 6.13
N ILE A 125 10.36 2.47 5.61
CA ILE A 125 10.67 3.76 6.22
C ILE A 125 9.43 4.24 6.95
N THR A 126 9.59 4.76 8.16
CA THR A 126 8.52 5.44 8.89
C THR A 126 8.90 6.89 9.11
N ILE A 127 7.99 7.81 8.80
CA ILE A 127 8.12 9.22 9.15
C ILE A 127 6.88 9.69 9.91
N ARG A 128 7.08 10.43 11.00
CA ARG A 128 6.01 11.05 11.77
C ARG A 128 6.22 12.55 11.82
N GLY A 129 5.17 13.31 11.56
CA GLY A 129 5.18 14.76 11.55
C GLY A 129 3.81 15.30 11.19
N GLN A 130 3.79 16.41 10.45
CA GLN A 130 2.55 17.07 10.05
C GLN A 130 2.57 17.47 8.58
N HIS A 131 1.39 17.58 7.98
CA HIS A 131 1.21 18.21 6.66
C HIS A 131 0.09 19.23 6.77
N GLN A 132 0.40 20.49 6.45
CA GLN A 132 -0.54 21.61 6.59
C GLN A 132 -1.17 21.69 8.00
N GLY A 133 -0.40 21.37 9.05
CA GLY A 133 -0.85 21.36 10.44
C GLY A 133 -1.67 20.13 10.87
N ASN A 134 -1.82 19.12 10.00
CA ASN A 134 -2.49 17.87 10.34
C ASN A 134 -1.47 16.79 10.70
N PRO A 135 -1.61 16.10 11.86
CA PRO A 135 -0.70 15.04 12.27
C PRO A 135 -0.83 13.81 11.36
N LEU A 136 0.32 13.26 10.99
CA LEU A 136 0.38 12.08 10.13
C LEU A 136 1.60 11.20 10.43
N GLN A 137 1.44 9.93 10.10
CA GLN A 137 2.49 8.93 10.07
C GLN A 137 2.49 8.28 8.68
N LEU A 138 3.60 8.40 7.96
CA LEU A 138 3.78 7.71 6.69
C LEU A 138 4.64 6.47 6.86
N HIS A 139 4.29 5.45 6.09
CA HIS A 139 5.10 4.26 5.88
C HIS A 139 5.39 4.10 4.39
N ILE A 140 6.67 3.97 4.03
CA ILE A 140 7.09 3.58 2.68
C ILE A 140 7.53 2.12 2.76
N LEU A 141 6.72 1.21 2.22
CA LEU A 141 6.89 -0.23 2.37
C LEU A 141 7.73 -0.81 1.23
N SER A 142 8.69 -1.68 1.55
CA SER A 142 9.53 -2.33 0.53
C SER A 142 8.76 -3.24 -0.42
N THR A 143 7.63 -3.79 0.02
CA THR A 143 6.74 -4.61 -0.78
C THR A 143 5.28 -4.24 -0.53
N ALA A 144 4.42 -4.52 -1.52
CA ALA A 144 2.98 -4.38 -1.34
C ALA A 144 2.47 -5.36 -0.26
N PRO A 145 1.56 -4.93 0.63
CA PRO A 145 0.89 -5.83 1.56
C PRO A 145 0.19 -6.96 0.80
N HIS A 146 0.18 -8.17 1.37
CA HIS A 146 -0.45 -9.35 0.75
C HIS A 146 -1.91 -9.13 0.31
N GLN A 147 -2.62 -8.25 1.00
CA GLN A 147 -4.03 -7.94 0.79
C GLN A 147 -4.28 -7.00 -0.41
N ALA A 148 -3.25 -6.31 -0.91
CA ALA A 148 -3.38 -5.31 -1.97
C ALA A 148 -3.62 -5.92 -3.35
N GLY A 149 -3.17 -7.17 -3.58
CA GLY A 149 -3.19 -7.80 -4.89
C GLY A 149 -2.22 -7.16 -5.90
N PRO A 150 -2.18 -7.65 -7.15
CA PRO A 150 -1.33 -7.07 -8.18
C PRO A 150 -1.83 -5.69 -8.63
N GLY A 151 -0.89 -4.81 -8.95
CA GLY A 151 -1.17 -3.49 -9.54
C GLY A 151 -1.11 -3.46 -11.06
N ILE A 152 -0.37 -4.41 -11.65
CA ILE A 152 -0.09 -4.51 -13.09
C ILE A 152 -0.16 -5.97 -13.50
N ARG A 153 -0.63 -6.22 -14.73
CA ARG A 153 -0.47 -7.49 -15.45
C ARG A 153 0.57 -7.36 -16.53
N GLN A 154 1.44 -8.36 -16.65
CA GLN A 154 2.42 -8.47 -17.71
C GLN A 154 2.17 -9.74 -18.53
N PHE A 155 2.11 -9.59 -19.85
CA PHE A 155 1.88 -10.69 -20.79
C PHE A 155 3.20 -11.18 -21.42
N PRO A 156 3.25 -12.41 -21.97
CA PRO A 156 4.44 -12.99 -22.59
C PRO A 156 5.05 -12.17 -23.73
N ASN A 157 4.26 -11.32 -24.39
CA ASN A 157 4.72 -10.41 -25.44
C ASN A 157 5.34 -9.10 -24.90
N GLY A 158 5.42 -8.94 -23.58
CA GLY A 158 5.91 -7.73 -22.92
C GLY A 158 4.85 -6.63 -22.77
N ALA A 159 3.61 -6.85 -23.21
CA ALA A 159 2.53 -5.90 -22.96
C ALA A 159 2.21 -5.82 -21.46
N VAL A 160 1.82 -4.63 -21.01
CA VAL A 160 1.44 -4.37 -19.62
C VAL A 160 0.08 -3.69 -19.53
N ASP A 161 -0.76 -4.16 -18.61
CA ASP A 161 -2.08 -3.59 -18.32
C ASP A 161 -2.17 -3.23 -16.83
N ALA A 162 -2.61 -2.01 -16.52
CA ALA A 162 -2.92 -1.61 -15.15
C ALA A 162 -4.26 -2.25 -14.71
N ILE A 163 -4.34 -2.65 -13.44
CA ILE A 163 -5.54 -3.25 -12.83
C ILE A 163 -6.38 -2.22 -12.09
#